data_AF-A0A3A4VY29-F1
#
_entry.id   AF-A0A3A4VY29-F1
#
_cell.length_a   1.000
_cell.length_b   1.000
_cell.length_c   1.000
_cell.angle_alpha   90.00
_cell.angle_beta   90.00
_cell.angle_gamma   90.00
#
_symmetry.space_group_name_H-M   'P 1'
#
loop_
_entity.id
_entity.type
_entity.pdbx_description
1 polymer ?
#
loop_
_entity_poly.entity_id
_entity_poly.type
_entity_poly.pdbx_seq_one_letter_code
_entity_poly.pdbx_strand_id
1 'polypeptide(L)'
;MQDGFRGGINYDANDKYCLDGQRLIAVSGAYGANGTEYRTERESFTKIISYGTQGTGPSYFKAWAKSGQIIEYGNTTDSKIEAQGKTEVRLWAVNKIEDRVGNYLTVTYTEDNPNGDYYPTRIDYTGNSNAGLTPYNSVQFQYQIRPDITPLYEAGSLIQTTVRLTNVKTYTGTTLVKDYRLAYDQSAATQRSRLTSITECAGDGVCLLGTTMSLSDNGDGSFQVGPRDNAQYCALGLGNTFCQEWPESQ
;
A
#
# COMPACT_ATOMS: atom_id res chain seq x y z
N MET A 1 18.26 23.21 -5.21
CA MET A 1 19.24 22.34 -5.90
C MET A 1 20.03 21.62 -4.82
N GLN A 2 19.72 20.35 -4.51
CA GLN A 2 20.33 19.67 -3.36
C GLN A 2 21.10 18.38 -3.70
N ASP A 3 20.96 17.84 -4.92
CA ASP A 3 21.43 16.48 -5.20
C ASP A 3 21.91 16.21 -6.63
N GLY A 4 21.81 17.17 -7.56
CA GLY A 4 22.66 17.23 -8.76
C GLY A 4 22.59 16.05 -9.76
N PHE A 5 21.71 15.06 -9.58
CA PHE A 5 21.64 13.86 -10.41
C PHE A 5 20.21 13.55 -10.87
N ARG A 6 20.08 13.03 -12.10
CA ARG A 6 18.81 12.69 -12.78
C ARG A 6 18.83 11.19 -13.09
N GLY A 7 17.79 10.44 -12.74
CA GLY A 7 17.68 9.01 -13.06
C GLY A 7 16.26 8.49 -12.83
N GLY A 8 15.92 7.35 -13.43
CA GLY A 8 14.73 6.60 -12.99
C GLY A 8 15.04 5.77 -11.74
N ILE A 9 14.02 5.12 -11.17
CA ILE A 9 14.26 4.05 -10.19
C ILE A 9 15.13 2.98 -10.87
N ASN A 10 16.26 2.63 -10.26
CA ASN A 10 17.15 1.59 -10.81
C ASN A 10 17.21 0.35 -9.90
N TYR A 11 16.65 0.46 -8.70
CA TYR A 11 16.83 -0.44 -7.57
C TYR A 11 18.32 -0.57 -7.19
N ASP A 12 18.96 0.56 -6.95
CA ASP A 12 20.33 0.67 -6.46
C ASP A 12 20.47 1.65 -5.30
N ALA A 13 21.69 1.81 -4.77
CA ALA A 13 21.97 2.66 -3.62
C ALA A 13 21.75 4.16 -3.87
N ASN A 14 21.55 4.60 -5.11
CA ASN A 14 21.31 6.01 -5.45
C ASN A 14 19.82 6.38 -5.36
N ASP A 15 18.93 5.40 -5.37
CA ASP A 15 17.49 5.63 -5.32
C ASP A 15 17.06 6.34 -4.02
N LYS A 16 15.93 7.02 -4.12
CA LYS A 16 15.34 7.79 -3.01
C LYS A 16 14.06 7.13 -2.54
N TYR A 17 13.75 7.37 -1.28
CA TYR A 17 12.55 6.85 -0.62
C TYR A 17 11.55 7.98 -0.43
N CYS A 18 10.27 7.63 -0.40
CA CYS A 18 9.17 8.54 -0.08
C CYS A 18 8.17 7.90 0.87
N LEU A 19 7.45 8.77 1.58
CA LEU A 19 6.27 8.43 2.35
C LEU A 19 5.11 9.25 1.79
N ASP A 20 4.05 8.58 1.34
CA ASP A 20 2.86 9.21 0.76
C ASP A 20 3.16 10.17 -0.41
N GLY A 21 4.15 9.81 -1.24
CA GLY A 21 4.61 10.64 -2.35
C GLY A 21 5.34 11.91 -1.90
N GLN A 22 5.83 11.92 -0.65
CA GLN A 22 6.72 12.96 -0.16
C GLN A 22 8.11 12.38 0.04
N ARG A 23 9.06 12.93 -0.72
CA ARG A 23 10.46 12.55 -0.65
C ARG A 23 11.02 12.60 0.77
N LEU A 24 11.83 11.61 1.11
CA LEU A 24 12.55 11.56 2.37
C LEU A 24 13.94 12.18 2.27
N ILE A 25 14.24 13.04 3.23
CA ILE A 25 15.52 13.72 3.42
C ILE A 25 16.17 13.14 4.66
N ALA A 26 17.37 12.56 4.51
CA ALA A 26 18.15 12.08 5.65
C ALA A 26 18.63 13.27 6.49
N VAL A 27 18.32 13.25 7.78
CA VAL A 27 18.73 14.27 8.75
C VAL A 27 19.80 13.77 9.71
N SER A 28 19.99 12.45 9.80
CA SER A 28 21.08 11.80 10.53
C SER A 28 21.36 10.42 9.96
N GLY A 29 22.63 10.04 9.82
CA GLY A 29 23.04 8.76 9.20
C GLY A 29 23.24 8.84 7.69
N ALA A 30 23.79 7.78 7.10
CA ALA A 30 24.02 7.68 5.66
C ALA A 30 22.76 7.21 4.94
N TYR A 31 22.32 7.90 3.89
CA TYR A 31 21.07 7.60 3.18
C TYR A 31 20.94 6.10 2.82
N GLY A 32 19.89 5.45 3.29
CA GLY A 32 19.59 4.03 3.03
C GLY A 32 20.26 3.05 3.99
N ALA A 33 21.19 3.51 4.82
CA ALA A 33 21.81 2.66 5.83
C ALA A 33 20.88 2.39 7.01
N ASN A 34 21.13 1.30 7.74
CA ASN A 34 20.45 0.98 8.98
C ASN A 34 20.64 2.09 10.04
N GLY A 35 19.55 2.52 10.67
CA GLY A 35 19.54 3.56 11.70
C GLY A 35 19.52 4.99 11.17
N THR A 36 19.29 5.19 9.87
CA THR A 36 19.20 6.54 9.28
C THR A 36 17.88 7.17 9.65
N GLU A 37 17.92 8.40 10.14
CA GLU A 37 16.75 9.21 10.43
C GLU A 37 16.40 10.11 9.26
N TYR A 38 15.12 10.17 8.93
CA TYR A 38 14.57 10.97 7.85
C TYR A 38 13.46 11.90 8.31
N ARG A 39 13.24 12.94 7.50
CA ARG A 39 12.05 13.80 7.48
C ARG A 39 11.48 13.84 6.07
N THR A 40 10.20 14.16 5.95
CA THR A 40 9.60 14.45 4.63
C THR A 40 10.05 15.82 4.15
N GLU A 41 10.30 15.99 2.86
CA GLU A 41 10.75 17.24 2.25
C GLU A 41 9.80 18.40 2.59
N ARG A 42 8.50 18.17 2.44
CA ARG A 42 7.48 18.98 3.09
C ARG A 42 7.23 18.43 4.49
N GLU A 43 7.70 19.17 5.49
CA GLU A 43 7.69 18.70 6.89
C GLU A 43 6.27 18.30 7.36
N SER A 44 6.16 17.06 7.84
CA SER A 44 4.95 16.45 8.40
C SER A 44 5.00 16.30 9.93
N PHE A 45 6.15 16.63 10.53
CA PHE A 45 6.55 16.33 11.90
C PHE A 45 6.59 14.84 12.22
N THR A 46 6.78 14.00 11.18
CA THR A 46 6.96 12.56 11.32
C THR A 46 8.46 12.27 11.44
N LYS A 47 8.85 11.53 12.48
CA LYS A 47 10.21 10.97 12.57
C LYS A 47 10.20 9.63 11.85
N ILE A 48 11.14 9.39 10.95
CA ILE A 48 11.22 8.12 10.21
C ILE A 48 12.62 7.54 10.41
N ILE A 49 12.72 6.24 10.69
CA ILE A 49 14.00 5.53 10.80
C ILE A 49 13.99 4.28 9.92
N SER A 50 15.06 4.08 9.14
CA SER A 50 15.32 2.84 8.40
C SER A 50 16.00 1.79 9.26
N TYR A 51 15.69 0.52 9.02
CA TYR A 51 16.26 -0.61 9.74
C TYR A 51 16.63 -1.77 8.82
N GLY A 52 17.70 -2.48 9.20
CA GLY A 52 18.23 -3.63 8.48
C GLY A 52 18.69 -3.30 7.06
N THR A 53 18.96 -4.34 6.28
CA THR A 53 19.36 -4.23 4.87
C THR A 53 18.70 -5.33 4.05
N GLN A 54 18.20 -4.99 2.87
CA GLN A 54 17.62 -5.87 1.87
C GLN A 54 18.07 -5.38 0.49
N GLY A 55 18.81 -6.22 -0.25
CA GLY A 55 19.52 -5.78 -1.45
C GLY A 55 20.46 -4.61 -1.12
N THR A 56 20.28 -3.49 -1.81
CA THR A 56 21.05 -2.25 -1.61
C THR A 56 20.40 -1.24 -0.65
N GLY A 57 19.19 -1.52 -0.13
CA GLY A 57 18.40 -0.58 0.68
C GLY A 57 17.97 -1.12 2.05
N PRO A 58 17.15 -0.36 2.80
CA PRO A 58 16.60 -0.77 4.08
C PRO A 58 15.74 -2.04 3.99
N SER A 59 15.74 -2.82 5.07
CA SER A 59 14.83 -3.95 5.21
C SER A 59 13.41 -3.48 5.54
N TYR A 60 13.26 -2.51 6.43
CA TYR A 60 11.97 -1.94 6.85
C TYR A 60 12.13 -0.52 7.38
N PHE A 61 11.01 0.18 7.57
CA PHE A 61 10.98 1.51 8.18
C PHE A 61 10.04 1.56 9.38
N LYS A 62 10.34 2.46 10.32
CA LYS A 62 9.45 2.83 11.42
C LYS A 62 9.23 4.33 11.42
N ALA A 63 7.98 4.74 11.52
CA ALA A 63 7.59 6.14 11.57
C ALA A 63 6.88 6.48 12.89
N TRP A 64 7.24 7.60 13.50
CA TRP A 64 6.54 8.20 14.63
C TRP A 64 5.86 9.47 14.16
N ALA A 65 4.56 9.37 13.92
CA ALA A 65 3.74 10.45 13.39
C ALA A 65 3.44 11.50 14.47
N LYS A 66 3.15 12.73 14.04
CA LYS A 66 2.71 13.82 14.92
C LYS A 66 1.45 13.46 15.73
N SER A 67 0.57 12.63 15.15
CA SER A 67 -0.64 12.10 15.81
C SER A 67 -0.33 11.21 17.02
N GLY A 68 0.92 10.80 17.21
CA GLY A 68 1.33 9.87 18.25
C GLY A 68 1.30 8.40 17.81
N GLN A 69 0.86 8.10 16.60
CA GLN A 69 0.94 6.77 16.02
C GLN A 69 2.39 6.39 15.72
N ILE A 70 2.69 5.12 15.94
CA ILE A 70 3.93 4.45 15.61
C ILE A 70 3.59 3.42 14.53
N ILE A 71 4.14 3.61 13.34
CA ILE A 71 3.79 2.82 12.15
C ILE A 71 5.03 2.04 11.70
N GLU A 72 4.88 0.75 11.46
CA GLU A 72 5.92 -0.11 10.89
C GLU A 72 5.54 -0.47 9.45
N TYR A 73 6.53 -0.34 8.55
CA TYR A 73 6.40 -0.59 7.12
C TYR A 73 7.40 -1.67 6.71
N GLY A 74 6.91 -2.79 6.16
CA GLY A 74 7.74 -3.88 5.64
C GLY A 74 8.51 -4.69 6.68
N ASN A 75 8.09 -4.63 7.96
CA ASN A 75 8.73 -5.36 9.05
C ASN A 75 8.25 -6.83 9.16
N THR A 76 7.48 -7.30 8.18
CA THR A 76 7.14 -8.72 7.97
C THR A 76 7.45 -9.11 6.53
N THR A 77 7.68 -10.39 6.26
CA THR A 77 8.02 -10.86 4.90
C THR A 77 6.94 -10.46 3.88
N ASP A 78 5.67 -10.64 4.21
CA ASP A 78 4.53 -10.34 3.33
C ASP A 78 4.25 -8.84 3.14
N SER A 79 4.87 -7.96 3.92
CA SER A 79 4.69 -6.50 3.82
C SER A 79 5.86 -5.80 3.14
N LYS A 80 6.87 -6.56 2.70
CA LYS A 80 8.04 -6.06 2.01
C LYS A 80 7.99 -6.56 0.58
N ILE A 81 7.64 -5.68 -0.35
CA ILE A 81 7.35 -6.08 -1.72
C ILE A 81 8.60 -5.85 -2.56
N GLU A 82 9.30 -6.92 -2.94
CA GLU A 82 10.45 -6.83 -3.83
C GLU A 82 10.04 -6.47 -5.26
N ALA A 83 10.95 -5.80 -5.95
CA ALA A 83 10.86 -5.67 -7.40
C ALA A 83 11.02 -7.06 -8.02
N GLN A 84 10.03 -7.49 -8.81
CA GLN A 84 10.03 -8.83 -9.42
C GLN A 84 11.35 -9.10 -10.16
N GLY A 85 11.98 -10.24 -9.86
CA GLY A 85 13.27 -10.65 -10.42
C GLY A 85 14.51 -9.99 -9.79
N LYS A 86 14.34 -9.24 -8.69
CA LYS A 86 15.42 -8.56 -7.95
C LYS A 86 15.31 -8.86 -6.45
N THR A 87 16.33 -8.47 -5.68
CA THR A 87 16.33 -8.62 -4.22
C THR A 87 15.87 -7.36 -3.50
N GLU A 88 15.82 -6.25 -4.21
CA GLU A 88 15.52 -4.92 -3.71
C GLU A 88 14.03 -4.73 -3.51
N VAL A 89 13.68 -4.07 -2.40
CA VAL A 89 12.31 -3.74 -2.05
C VAL A 89 11.84 -2.53 -2.86
N ARG A 90 10.73 -2.67 -3.59
CA ARG A 90 10.07 -1.54 -4.28
C ARG A 90 9.12 -0.77 -3.36
N LEU A 91 8.46 -1.48 -2.45
CA LEU A 91 7.42 -0.93 -1.60
C LEU A 91 7.42 -1.61 -0.22
N TRP A 92 7.28 -0.81 0.83
CA TRP A 92 7.11 -1.28 2.20
C TRP A 92 5.68 -0.97 2.65
N ALA A 93 4.85 -2.01 2.71
CA ALA A 93 3.46 -1.91 3.14
C ALA A 93 3.37 -1.83 4.68
N VAL A 94 2.33 -1.17 5.19
CA VAL A 94 2.11 -1.07 6.64
C VAL A 94 1.82 -2.45 7.22
N ASN A 95 2.68 -2.95 8.11
CA ASN A 95 2.43 -4.22 8.80
C ASN A 95 1.87 -4.03 10.21
N LYS A 96 2.09 -2.86 10.83
CA LYS A 96 1.62 -2.57 12.19
C LYS A 96 1.41 -1.08 12.40
N ILE A 97 0.31 -0.73 13.09
CA ILE A 97 0.08 0.61 13.64
C ILE A 97 -0.17 0.45 15.14
N GLU A 98 0.56 1.19 15.96
CA GLU A 98 0.45 1.19 17.41
C GLU A 98 0.36 2.63 17.94
N ASP A 99 -0.43 2.86 18.98
CA ASP A 99 -0.48 4.14 19.68
C ASP A 99 0.47 4.20 20.88
N ARG A 100 0.57 5.37 21.53
CA ARG A 100 1.50 5.56 22.66
C ARG A 100 1.12 4.80 23.93
N VAL A 101 -0.10 4.29 24.03
CA VAL A 101 -0.59 3.51 25.18
C VAL A 101 -0.66 2.00 24.86
N GLY A 102 -0.13 1.62 23.70
CA GLY A 102 0.08 0.24 23.28
C GLY A 102 -1.07 -0.38 22.51
N ASN A 103 -2.17 0.32 22.23
CA ASN A 103 -3.23 -0.24 21.38
C ASN A 103 -2.69 -0.39 19.96
N TYR A 104 -2.96 -1.53 19.33
CA TYR A 104 -2.42 -1.79 18.00
C TYR A 104 -3.37 -2.56 17.08
N LEU A 105 -3.06 -2.43 15.80
CA LEU A 105 -3.50 -3.31 14.73
C LEU A 105 -2.30 -3.83 13.93
N THR A 106 -2.47 -5.00 13.31
CA THR A 106 -1.51 -5.59 12.37
C THR A 106 -2.19 -5.88 11.04
N VAL A 107 -1.44 -5.84 9.96
CA VAL A 107 -1.92 -6.16 8.61
C VAL A 107 -1.10 -7.31 8.03
N THR A 108 -1.81 -8.28 7.46
CA THR A 108 -1.26 -9.44 6.75
C THR A 108 -1.66 -9.35 5.29
N TYR A 109 -0.76 -9.77 4.42
CA TYR A 109 -0.86 -9.66 2.97
C TYR A 109 -0.68 -11.02 2.31
N THR A 110 -1.17 -11.13 1.09
CA THR A 110 -0.60 -12.05 0.12
C THR A 110 0.42 -11.26 -0.69
N GLU A 111 1.65 -11.75 -0.72
CA GLU A 111 2.70 -11.29 -1.61
C GLU A 111 2.72 -12.19 -2.85
N ASP A 112 2.43 -11.63 -4.02
CA ASP A 112 2.42 -12.33 -5.30
C ASP A 112 3.66 -11.92 -6.11
N ASN A 113 4.82 -12.33 -5.59
CA ASN A 113 6.13 -12.00 -6.14
C ASN A 113 6.27 -12.28 -7.66
N PRO A 114 5.79 -13.43 -8.20
CA PRO A 114 5.85 -13.71 -9.63
C PRO A 114 5.17 -12.64 -10.51
N ASN A 115 4.16 -11.97 -9.96
CA ASN A 115 3.36 -10.95 -10.64
C ASN A 115 3.70 -9.53 -10.14
N GLY A 116 4.63 -9.39 -9.19
CA GLY A 116 4.99 -8.12 -8.55
C GLY A 116 3.84 -7.42 -7.83
N ASP A 117 2.77 -8.17 -7.50
CA ASP A 117 1.56 -7.66 -6.87
C ASP A 117 1.50 -8.05 -5.40
N TYR A 118 0.67 -7.36 -4.64
CA TYR A 118 0.42 -7.67 -3.24
C TYR A 118 -0.94 -7.11 -2.84
N TYR A 119 -1.61 -7.78 -1.90
CA TYR A 119 -2.92 -7.33 -1.44
C TYR A 119 -3.19 -7.77 0.00
N PRO A 120 -3.84 -6.91 0.81
CA PRO A 120 -4.12 -7.23 2.20
C PRO A 120 -5.12 -8.39 2.27
N THR A 121 -4.88 -9.36 3.13
CA THR A 121 -5.81 -10.47 3.39
C THR A 121 -6.51 -10.32 4.71
N ARG A 122 -5.83 -9.72 5.71
CA ARG A 122 -6.37 -9.59 7.06
C ARG A 122 -5.81 -8.37 7.79
N ILE A 123 -6.68 -7.67 8.50
CA ILE A 123 -6.32 -6.68 9.53
C ILE A 123 -6.82 -7.22 10.86
N ASP A 124 -5.91 -7.40 11.80
CA ASP A 124 -6.21 -7.81 13.18
C ASP A 124 -6.09 -6.59 14.09
N TYR A 125 -7.14 -6.26 14.84
CA TYR A 125 -7.19 -5.09 15.71
C TYR A 125 -7.74 -5.44 17.10
N THR A 126 -7.77 -4.46 18.01
CA THR A 126 -8.06 -4.60 19.46
C THR A 126 -6.95 -5.27 20.27
N GLY A 127 -5.71 -5.29 19.76
CA GLY A 127 -4.54 -5.69 20.53
C GLY A 127 -4.04 -4.57 21.46
N ASN A 128 -3.37 -4.94 22.55
CA ASN A 128 -2.64 -4.00 23.39
C ASN A 128 -1.30 -4.61 23.86
N SER A 129 -0.17 -4.02 23.45
CA SER A 129 1.18 -4.53 23.72
C SER A 129 1.54 -4.47 25.22
N ASN A 130 1.17 -3.38 25.89
CA ASN A 130 1.44 -3.18 27.32
C ASN A 130 0.66 -4.14 28.23
N ALA A 131 -0.57 -4.49 27.82
CA ALA A 131 -1.42 -5.44 28.52
C ALA A 131 -1.19 -6.90 28.09
N GLY A 132 -0.34 -7.15 27.08
CA GLY A 132 -0.17 -8.49 26.49
C GLY A 132 -1.43 -9.03 25.81
N LEU A 133 -2.36 -8.14 25.40
CA LEU A 133 -3.63 -8.50 24.79
C LEU A 133 -3.44 -8.71 23.29
N THR A 134 -3.74 -9.91 22.80
CA THR A 134 -3.77 -10.21 21.37
C THR A 134 -5.07 -9.70 20.73
N PRO A 135 -5.03 -9.20 19.47
CA PRO A 135 -6.21 -8.90 18.67
C PRO A 135 -7.23 -10.03 18.66
N TYR A 136 -8.50 -9.69 18.77
CA TYR A 136 -9.61 -10.65 18.68
C TYR A 136 -10.70 -10.22 17.71
N ASN A 137 -10.66 -8.99 17.21
CA ASN A 137 -11.49 -8.57 16.09
C ASN A 137 -10.65 -8.49 14.82
N SER A 138 -11.25 -8.79 13.68
CA SER A 138 -10.54 -8.73 12.40
C SER A 138 -11.40 -8.19 11.25
N VAL A 139 -10.72 -7.62 10.26
CA VAL A 139 -11.24 -7.36 8.92
C VAL A 139 -10.54 -8.32 7.97
N GLN A 140 -11.28 -9.03 7.13
CA GLN A 140 -10.75 -10.02 6.20
C GLN A 140 -11.21 -9.70 4.78
N PHE A 141 -10.29 -9.85 3.84
CA PHE A 141 -10.49 -9.51 2.44
C PHE A 141 -10.57 -10.78 1.61
N GLN A 142 -11.56 -10.84 0.71
CA GLN A 142 -11.71 -11.96 -0.23
C GLN A 142 -11.61 -11.46 -1.65
N TYR A 143 -11.02 -12.27 -2.50
CA TYR A 143 -10.66 -11.91 -3.86
C TYR A 143 -11.12 -12.97 -4.85
N GLN A 144 -11.26 -12.55 -6.10
CA GLN A 144 -11.43 -13.43 -7.25
C GLN A 144 -10.44 -13.05 -8.34
N ILE A 145 -10.21 -13.97 -9.29
CA ILE A 145 -9.38 -13.70 -10.46
C ILE A 145 -9.95 -12.48 -11.21
N ARG A 146 -9.05 -11.56 -11.53
CA ARG A 146 -9.36 -10.39 -12.35
C ARG A 146 -9.30 -10.77 -13.82
N PRO A 147 -10.35 -10.50 -14.63
CA PRO A 147 -10.37 -10.88 -16.03
C PRO A 147 -9.67 -9.89 -16.97
N ASP A 148 -9.41 -8.66 -16.53
CA ASP A 148 -8.83 -7.55 -17.31
C ASP A 148 -7.39 -7.22 -16.88
N ILE A 149 -6.53 -8.24 -16.83
CA ILE A 149 -5.12 -8.09 -16.39
C ILE A 149 -4.34 -7.29 -17.44
N THR A 150 -3.67 -6.22 -17.00
CA THR A 150 -2.75 -5.44 -17.83
C THR A 150 -1.41 -5.33 -17.09
N PRO A 151 -0.30 -5.82 -17.65
CA PRO A 151 1.00 -5.71 -17.02
C PRO A 151 1.56 -4.29 -17.11
N LEU A 152 2.20 -3.85 -16.04
CA LEU A 152 3.07 -2.69 -15.96
C LEU A 152 4.50 -3.16 -15.69
N TYR A 153 5.48 -2.31 -16.04
CA TYR A 153 6.87 -2.56 -15.72
C TYR A 153 7.50 -1.32 -15.09
N GLU A 154 8.22 -1.51 -14.01
CA GLU A 154 9.03 -0.49 -13.34
C GLU A 154 10.49 -0.97 -13.30
N ALA A 155 11.39 -0.23 -13.93
CA ALA A 155 12.82 -0.57 -14.04
C ALA A 155 13.11 -2.04 -14.43
N GLY A 156 12.28 -2.60 -15.32
CA GLY A 156 12.38 -3.98 -15.82
C GLY A 156 11.70 -5.04 -14.96
N SER A 157 11.11 -4.67 -13.82
CA SER A 157 10.35 -5.57 -12.94
C SER A 157 8.86 -5.51 -13.27
N LEU A 158 8.24 -6.68 -13.40
CA LEU A 158 6.81 -6.83 -13.70
C LEU A 158 5.95 -6.42 -12.49
N ILE A 159 4.84 -5.74 -12.77
CA ILE A 159 3.77 -5.43 -11.82
C ILE A 159 2.43 -5.70 -12.52
N GLN A 160 1.65 -6.65 -12.04
CA GLN A 160 0.33 -6.95 -12.61
C GLN A 160 -0.69 -7.36 -11.57
N THR A 161 -1.82 -6.65 -11.52
CA THR A 161 -2.92 -6.99 -10.63
C THR A 161 -3.75 -8.14 -11.18
N THR A 162 -3.62 -9.32 -10.57
CA THR A 162 -4.24 -10.57 -11.02
C THR A 162 -5.59 -10.86 -10.35
N VAL A 163 -5.92 -10.11 -9.29
CA VAL A 163 -7.13 -10.30 -8.50
C VAL A 163 -7.93 -9.01 -8.33
N ARG A 164 -9.22 -9.15 -8.01
CA ARG A 164 -10.09 -8.05 -7.60
C ARG A 164 -10.87 -8.45 -6.35
N LEU A 165 -11.05 -7.49 -5.46
CA LEU A 165 -11.74 -7.68 -4.18
C LEU A 165 -13.22 -8.02 -4.42
N THR A 166 -13.76 -9.02 -3.74
CA THR A 166 -15.18 -9.39 -3.77
C THR A 166 -15.88 -9.11 -2.47
N ASN A 167 -15.17 -9.30 -1.34
CA ASN A 167 -15.75 -9.13 -0.02
C ASN A 167 -14.78 -8.45 0.94
N VAL A 168 -15.33 -7.58 1.77
CA VAL A 168 -14.70 -7.14 3.03
C VAL A 168 -15.58 -7.66 4.16
N LYS A 169 -15.02 -8.50 5.03
CA LYS A 169 -15.74 -9.16 6.11
C LYS A 169 -15.19 -8.72 7.45
N THR A 170 -16.06 -8.43 8.41
CA THR A 170 -15.65 -8.06 9.78
C THR A 170 -16.03 -9.17 10.74
N TYR A 171 -15.16 -9.46 11.70
CA TYR A 171 -15.32 -10.54 12.64
C TYR A 171 -15.04 -10.09 14.07
N THR A 172 -15.77 -10.70 15.01
CA THR A 172 -15.42 -10.75 16.43
C THR A 172 -15.15 -12.21 16.80
N GLY A 173 -13.91 -12.50 17.16
CA GLY A 173 -13.40 -13.86 17.19
C GLY A 173 -13.61 -14.54 15.84
N THR A 174 -14.36 -15.63 15.84
CA THR A 174 -14.75 -16.38 14.62
C THR A 174 -16.13 -16.00 14.08
N THR A 175 -16.85 -15.10 14.77
CA THR A 175 -18.23 -14.73 14.41
C THR A 175 -18.22 -13.62 13.38
N LEU A 176 -18.85 -13.86 12.22
CA LEU A 176 -19.04 -12.85 11.18
C LEU A 176 -20.04 -11.79 11.66
N VAL A 177 -19.67 -10.52 11.56
CA VAL A 177 -20.49 -9.37 11.98
C VAL A 177 -21.06 -8.63 10.77
N LYS A 178 -20.22 -8.32 9.79
CA LYS A 178 -20.60 -7.67 8.52
C LYS A 178 -19.89 -8.30 7.33
N ASP A 179 -20.56 -8.32 6.19
CA ASP A 179 -20.05 -8.75 4.88
C ASP A 179 -20.41 -7.68 3.83
N TYR A 180 -19.43 -6.91 3.40
CA TYR A 180 -19.56 -5.95 2.31
C TYR A 180 -19.23 -6.65 1.00
N ARG A 181 -20.21 -6.73 0.10
CA ARG A 181 -20.11 -7.45 -1.18
C ARG A 181 -19.95 -6.46 -2.33
N LEU A 182 -18.87 -6.63 -3.09
CA LEU A 182 -18.54 -5.79 -4.23
C LEU A 182 -18.96 -6.50 -5.52
N ALA A 183 -19.81 -5.85 -6.30
CA ALA A 183 -20.22 -6.34 -7.62
C ALA A 183 -19.55 -5.55 -8.73
N TYR A 184 -19.22 -6.24 -9.81
CA TYR A 184 -18.54 -5.66 -10.95
C TYR A 184 -19.24 -6.02 -12.26
N ASP A 185 -19.14 -5.13 -13.23
CA ASP A 185 -19.31 -5.47 -14.64
C ASP A 185 -17.97 -5.32 -15.41
N GLN A 186 -18.00 -5.62 -16.69
CA GLN A 186 -16.93 -5.27 -17.62
C GLN A 186 -17.43 -4.20 -18.57
N SER A 187 -16.64 -3.14 -18.75
CA SER A 187 -16.90 -2.13 -19.76
C SER A 187 -16.95 -2.75 -21.15
N ALA A 188 -18.02 -2.52 -21.89
CA ALA A 188 -18.13 -3.01 -23.27
C ALA A 188 -17.00 -2.45 -24.17
N ALA A 189 -16.62 -1.19 -23.97
CA ALA A 189 -15.61 -0.50 -24.77
C ALA A 189 -14.17 -0.91 -24.43
N THR A 190 -13.85 -1.10 -23.14
CA THR A 190 -12.45 -1.29 -22.68
C THR A 190 -12.19 -2.67 -22.06
N GLN A 191 -13.23 -3.47 -21.83
CA GLN A 191 -13.21 -4.73 -21.08
C GLN A 191 -12.73 -4.60 -19.63
N ARG A 192 -12.50 -3.38 -19.13
CA ARG A 192 -12.06 -3.11 -17.76
C ARG A 192 -13.15 -3.44 -16.75
N SER A 193 -12.75 -4.02 -15.62
CA SER A 193 -13.61 -4.24 -14.46
C SER A 193 -14.08 -2.89 -13.91
N ARG A 194 -15.39 -2.72 -13.70
CA ARG A 194 -15.95 -1.54 -13.04
C ARG A 194 -16.79 -1.95 -11.85
N LEU A 195 -16.63 -1.25 -10.73
CA LEU A 195 -17.43 -1.49 -9.55
C LEU A 195 -18.84 -0.90 -9.77
N THR A 196 -19.86 -1.75 -9.72
CA THR A 196 -21.24 -1.36 -9.98
C THR A 196 -22.05 -1.24 -8.69
N SER A 197 -21.71 -2.01 -7.65
CA SER A 197 -22.35 -1.86 -6.35
C SER A 197 -21.50 -2.32 -5.18
N ILE A 198 -21.76 -1.74 -4.01
CA ILE A 198 -21.36 -2.26 -2.71
C ILE A 198 -22.63 -2.54 -1.90
N THR A 199 -22.78 -3.78 -1.44
CA THR A 199 -23.92 -4.20 -0.62
C THR A 199 -23.43 -4.60 0.76
N GLU A 200 -23.93 -3.93 1.81
CA GLU A 200 -23.66 -4.31 3.19
C GLU A 200 -24.66 -5.38 3.64
N CYS A 201 -24.15 -6.50 4.14
CA CYS A 201 -24.93 -7.56 4.75
C CYS A 201 -24.50 -7.80 6.20
N ALA A 202 -25.45 -8.15 7.05
CA ALA A 202 -25.20 -8.67 8.38
C ALA A 202 -24.64 -10.11 8.32
N GLY A 203 -24.11 -10.60 9.43
CA GLY A 203 -23.51 -11.94 9.52
C GLY A 203 -24.45 -13.11 9.22
N ASP A 204 -25.77 -12.89 9.35
CA ASP A 204 -26.83 -13.85 8.98
C ASP A 204 -27.23 -13.78 7.49
N GLY A 205 -26.60 -12.89 6.72
CA GLY A 205 -26.85 -12.70 5.30
C GLY A 205 -27.96 -11.73 4.95
N VAL A 206 -28.63 -11.10 5.93
CA VAL A 206 -29.62 -10.04 5.67
C VAL A 206 -28.90 -8.79 5.19
N CYS A 207 -29.29 -8.29 4.00
CA CYS A 207 -28.60 -7.19 3.34
C CYS A 207 -29.42 -5.90 3.30
N LEU A 208 -28.73 -4.76 3.40
CA LEU A 208 -29.27 -3.46 3.02
C LEU A 208 -29.40 -3.36 1.49
N LEU A 209 -30.08 -2.33 1.01
CA LEU A 209 -30.04 -1.98 -0.42
C LEU A 209 -28.61 -1.60 -0.80
N GLY A 210 -28.13 -2.12 -1.93
CA GLY A 210 -26.78 -1.85 -2.41
C GLY A 210 -26.62 -0.39 -2.83
N THR A 211 -25.48 0.20 -2.47
CA THR A 211 -25.06 1.49 -3.03
C THR A 211 -24.58 1.26 -4.45
N THR A 212 -25.31 1.77 -5.43
CA THR A 212 -24.99 1.58 -6.85
C THR A 212 -24.16 2.74 -7.39
N MET A 213 -23.21 2.43 -8.26
CA MET A 213 -22.39 3.40 -8.99
C MET A 213 -22.62 3.22 -10.49
N SER A 214 -22.77 4.33 -11.20
CA SER A 214 -22.84 4.36 -12.66
C SER A 214 -21.60 5.05 -13.21
N LEU A 215 -20.92 4.38 -14.15
CA LEU A 215 -19.76 4.92 -14.87
C LEU A 215 -20.14 5.07 -16.34
N SER A 216 -19.76 6.19 -16.96
CA SER A 216 -20.07 6.46 -18.37
C SER A 216 -19.30 5.52 -19.30
N ASP A 217 -19.99 4.94 -20.28
CA ASP A 217 -19.40 4.13 -21.36
C ASP A 217 -18.75 4.97 -22.46
N ASN A 218 -18.99 6.29 -22.50
CA ASN A 218 -18.67 7.14 -23.63
C ASN A 218 -17.17 7.48 -23.69
N GLY A 219 -16.50 6.86 -24.65
CA GLY A 219 -15.29 7.38 -25.27
C GLY A 219 -15.63 8.49 -26.25
N ASP A 220 -15.40 9.74 -25.85
CA ASP A 220 -14.83 10.69 -26.80
C ASP A 220 -13.32 10.51 -26.69
N GLY A 221 -12.69 10.05 -27.76
CA GLY A 221 -11.24 9.82 -27.87
C GLY A 221 -10.38 11.09 -27.76
N SER A 222 -10.82 12.10 -27.00
CA SER A 222 -10.00 13.25 -26.65
C SER A 222 -9.12 12.92 -25.46
N PHE A 223 -7.88 12.52 -25.75
CA PHE A 223 -6.80 12.53 -24.78
C PHE A 223 -6.41 13.99 -24.51
N GLN A 224 -6.97 14.60 -23.47
CA GLN A 224 -6.39 15.83 -22.90
C GLN A 224 -5.19 15.39 -22.07
N VAL A 225 -3.98 15.59 -22.58
CA VAL A 225 -2.76 15.48 -21.78
C VAL A 225 -2.79 16.63 -20.79
N GLY A 226 -3.35 16.38 -19.60
CA GLY A 226 -2.95 17.16 -18.43
C GLY A 226 -1.44 17.00 -18.24
N PRO A 227 -0.75 18.01 -17.69
CA PRO A 227 0.69 17.90 -17.44
C PRO A 227 0.98 16.56 -16.75
N ARG A 228 1.99 15.85 -17.24
CA ARG A 228 2.45 14.61 -16.61
C ARG A 228 3.00 14.98 -15.23
N ASP A 229 2.14 14.88 -14.23
CA ASP A 229 2.59 14.80 -12.85
C ASP A 229 3.23 13.42 -12.70
N ASN A 230 4.57 13.40 -12.74
CA ASN A 230 5.37 12.20 -12.51
C ASN A 230 5.29 11.69 -11.05
N ALA A 231 4.46 12.33 -10.21
CA ALA A 231 4.40 12.10 -8.77
C ALA A 231 3.38 11.04 -8.33
N GLN A 232 2.89 10.17 -9.22
CA GLN A 232 1.71 9.36 -8.94
C GLN A 232 1.95 7.85 -8.95
N TYR A 233 3.01 7.39 -8.28
CA TYR A 233 3.17 5.97 -7.95
C TYR A 233 2.98 5.64 -6.46
N CYS A 234 2.78 6.66 -5.60
CA CYS A 234 2.35 6.47 -4.21
C CYS A 234 0.82 6.42 -4.03
N ALA A 235 0.02 6.73 -5.06
CA ALA A 235 -1.40 7.04 -4.88
C ALA A 235 -2.38 5.85 -5.04
N LEU A 236 -1.89 4.61 -5.19
CA LEU A 236 -2.78 3.42 -5.23
C LEU A 236 -2.89 2.70 -3.88
N GLY A 237 -2.17 3.14 -2.85
CA GLY A 237 -2.43 2.73 -1.48
C GLY A 237 -3.31 3.75 -0.78
N LEU A 238 -4.33 3.28 -0.06
CA LEU A 238 -4.91 4.04 1.06
C LEU A 238 -3.74 4.67 1.84
N GLY A 239 -3.78 5.97 2.13
CA GLY A 239 -2.63 6.72 2.68
C GLY A 239 -1.85 5.98 3.78
N ASN A 240 -0.57 6.30 3.91
CA ASN A 240 0.53 5.51 4.50
C ASN A 240 1.16 4.51 3.52
N THR A 241 1.59 4.96 2.33
CA THR A 241 2.38 4.14 1.41
C THR A 241 3.84 4.58 1.44
N PHE A 242 4.75 3.64 1.72
CA PHE A 242 6.19 3.88 1.68
C PHE A 242 6.77 3.24 0.42
N CYS A 243 7.29 4.06 -0.49
CA CYS A 243 7.77 3.61 -1.81
C CYS A 243 9.20 4.08 -2.06
N GLN A 244 9.83 3.46 -3.06
CA GLN A 244 10.88 4.14 -3.79
C GLN A 244 10.27 5.24 -4.65
N GLU A 245 10.96 6.37 -4.73
CA GLU A 245 10.52 7.53 -5.51
C GLU A 245 11.54 7.85 -6.59
N TRP A 246 11.01 8.37 -7.69
CA TRP A 246 11.79 9.03 -8.72
C TRP A 246 12.56 10.20 -8.10
N PRO A 247 13.80 10.45 -8.53
CA PRO A 247 14.39 11.78 -8.47
C PRO A 247 13.52 12.75 -9.28
N GLU A 248 12.55 13.42 -8.64
CA GLU A 248 11.74 14.44 -9.31
C GLU A 248 12.51 15.76 -9.50
N SER A 249 12.25 16.40 -10.64
CA SER A 249 12.79 17.71 -11.04
C SER A 249 11.91 18.86 -10.56
N GLN A 250 12.55 20.00 -10.24
CA GLN A 250 12.06 21.32 -10.67
C GLN A 250 12.96 21.86 -11.78
#